data_AF-A0A847NG72-F1
#
_entry.id   AF-A0A847NG72-F1
#
_cell.length_a   1.000
_cell.length_b   1.000
_cell.length_c   1.000
_cell.angle_alpha   90.00
_cell.angle_beta   90.00
_cell.angle_gamma   90.00
#
_symmetry.space_group_name_H-M   'P 1'
#
loop_
_entity.id
_entity.type
_entity.pdbx_description
1 polymer ?
#
loop_
_entity_poly.entity_id
_entity_poly.type
_entity_poly.pdbx_seq_one_letter_code
_entity_poly.pdbx_strand_id
1 'polypeptide(L)'
;INKDGTFRGDYYDSDMGDTGEGYPNGTMYSSVFEGKFTRPKKVNDYTYSMSIESIKLKQEVGREEIIDGIRYIYSEPYGLDGAKEIYIYTPQAPIKELPESYRSWVSYMDLNEVTDEHLSFYGLYNVETEEGFSGHVIDEIGSDNSDVDITAELAEIEIQYDEMNNRLINEELNQSEMNSLAKDIFILWDDEINKVWGYLKESLDKDEMDRLTGEQKEWITMKENETEKAGFEYEGGSMRPMIECLKGAELTRDRVYILQELLIDR
;
A
#
# COMPACT_ATOMS: atom_id res chain seq x y z
N ILE A 1 -7.87 7.46 -9.31
CA ILE A 1 -7.95 8.56 -10.33
C ILE A 1 -9.41 8.71 -10.72
N ASN A 2 -9.95 9.93 -10.71
CA ASN A 2 -11.36 10.20 -10.96
C ASN A 2 -11.67 10.38 -12.46
N LYS A 3 -12.94 10.27 -12.82
CA LYS A 3 -13.43 10.41 -14.22
C LYS A 3 -13.10 11.77 -14.86
N ASP A 4 -12.94 12.81 -14.06
CA ASP A 4 -12.58 14.17 -14.52
C ASP A 4 -11.06 14.41 -14.63
N GLY A 5 -10.25 13.38 -14.39
CA GLY A 5 -8.79 13.42 -14.42
C GLY A 5 -8.14 13.88 -13.12
N THR A 6 -8.90 14.24 -12.09
CA THR A 6 -8.33 14.54 -10.76
C THR A 6 -7.81 13.28 -10.08
N PHE A 7 -6.76 13.42 -9.29
CA PHE A 7 -6.15 12.30 -8.56
C PHE A 7 -5.55 12.74 -7.23
N ARG A 8 -5.39 11.75 -6.36
CA ARG A 8 -4.63 11.83 -5.12
C ARG A 8 -3.66 10.67 -5.09
N GLY A 9 -2.53 10.86 -4.43
CA GLY A 9 -1.56 9.82 -4.21
C GLY A 9 -0.67 10.16 -3.02
N ASP A 10 -0.02 9.13 -2.53
CA ASP A 10 0.96 9.19 -1.48
C ASP A 10 2.08 8.19 -1.77
N TYR A 11 3.27 8.52 -1.26
CA TYR A 11 4.47 7.72 -1.37
C TYR A 11 5.15 7.72 -0.01
N TYR A 12 5.62 6.55 0.41
CA TYR A 12 6.40 6.35 1.61
C TYR A 12 7.51 5.34 1.30
N ASP A 13 8.74 5.69 1.67
CA ASP A 13 9.88 4.77 1.60
C ASP A 13 10.73 4.91 2.86
N SER A 14 11.06 3.77 3.46
CA SER A 14 11.70 3.70 4.76
C SER A 14 13.14 3.25 4.64
N ASP A 15 14.06 4.11 5.06
CA ASP A 15 15.44 3.75 5.36
C ASP A 15 15.62 3.66 6.87
N MET A 16 15.26 2.49 7.41
CA MET A 16 15.36 2.22 8.85
C MET A 16 16.82 2.13 9.35
N GLY A 17 17.80 2.07 8.44
CA GLY A 17 19.23 2.08 8.77
C GLY A 17 19.79 3.48 8.94
N ASP A 18 19.22 4.49 8.27
CA ASP A 18 19.63 5.90 8.39
C ASP A 18 19.07 6.53 9.67
N THR A 19 19.86 6.43 10.74
CA THR A 19 19.51 6.88 12.11
C THR A 19 20.43 7.99 12.59
N GLY A 20 19.98 8.79 13.56
CA GLY A 20 20.78 9.87 14.13
C GLY A 20 20.20 10.50 15.39
N GLU A 21 20.79 11.62 15.80
CA GLU A 21 20.38 12.33 17.02
C GLU A 21 18.95 12.85 16.88
N GLY A 22 18.05 12.35 17.73
CA GLY A 22 16.62 12.68 17.70
C GLY A 22 15.78 11.78 16.81
N TYR A 23 16.39 11.00 15.91
CA TYR A 23 15.69 10.04 15.05
C TYR A 23 16.29 8.62 15.10
N PRO A 24 16.20 7.93 16.26
CA PRO A 24 16.75 6.57 16.41
C PRO A 24 16.00 5.50 15.60
N ASN A 25 14.79 5.80 15.13
CA ASN A 25 13.90 4.86 14.45
C ASN A 25 13.97 4.97 12.93
N GLY A 26 15.03 5.59 12.39
CA GLY A 26 15.29 5.65 10.95
C GLY A 26 14.78 6.90 10.26
N THR A 27 14.82 6.86 8.93
CA THR A 27 14.41 7.93 8.04
C THR A 27 13.28 7.46 7.11
N MET A 28 12.30 8.33 6.89
CA MET A 28 11.12 8.10 6.05
C MET A 28 11.06 9.18 4.97
N TYR A 29 11.16 8.76 3.71
CA TYR A 29 10.84 9.62 2.57
C TYR A 29 9.34 9.62 2.37
N SER A 30 8.74 10.80 2.19
CA SER A 30 7.29 10.89 2.04
C SER A 30 6.87 11.95 1.04
N SER A 31 5.85 11.65 0.24
CA SER A 31 5.15 12.63 -0.56
C SER A 31 3.65 12.38 -0.49
N VAL A 32 2.85 13.42 -0.22
CA VAL A 32 1.39 13.35 -0.28
C VAL A 32 0.93 14.45 -1.21
N PHE A 33 0.15 14.10 -2.23
CA PHE A 33 -0.14 15.00 -3.31
C PHE A 33 -1.54 14.83 -3.90
N GLU A 34 -2.05 15.92 -4.44
CA GLU A 34 -3.26 15.97 -5.25
C GLU A 34 -2.94 16.62 -6.58
N GLY A 35 -3.58 16.17 -7.65
CA GLY A 35 -3.29 16.66 -8.98
C GLY A 35 -4.42 16.44 -9.96
N LYS A 36 -4.14 16.81 -11.21
CA LYS A 36 -5.06 16.62 -12.31
C LYS A 36 -4.30 16.31 -13.59
N PHE A 37 -4.72 15.28 -14.29
CA PHE A 37 -4.24 14.97 -15.63
C PHE A 37 -5.00 15.77 -16.68
N THR A 38 -4.32 16.08 -17.77
CA THR A 38 -4.96 16.56 -19.00
C THR A 38 -5.78 15.45 -19.65
N ARG A 39 -6.69 15.84 -20.56
CA ARG A 39 -7.52 14.86 -21.28
C ARG A 39 -6.64 13.91 -22.12
N PRO A 40 -6.76 12.58 -21.95
CA PRO A 40 -5.95 11.63 -22.70
C PRO A 40 -6.19 11.72 -24.21
N LYS A 41 -5.13 11.54 -24.99
CA LYS A 41 -5.16 11.45 -26.45
C LYS A 41 -4.79 10.03 -26.86
N LYS A 42 -5.55 9.45 -27.78
CA LYS A 42 -5.27 8.10 -28.28
C LYS A 42 -3.95 8.10 -29.06
N VAL A 43 -3.03 7.21 -28.71
CA VAL A 43 -1.75 6.98 -29.42
C VAL A 43 -1.90 5.79 -30.37
N ASN A 44 -2.41 4.66 -29.84
CA ASN A 44 -2.74 3.45 -30.60
C ASN A 44 -3.93 2.74 -29.94
N ASP A 45 -4.22 1.49 -30.32
CA ASP A 45 -5.39 0.76 -29.84
C ASP A 45 -5.35 0.40 -28.35
N TYR A 46 -4.17 0.36 -27.75
CA TYR A 46 -3.97 0.01 -26.34
C TYR A 46 -3.22 1.07 -25.52
N THR A 47 -2.92 2.23 -26.12
CA THR A 47 -2.14 3.31 -25.47
C THR A 47 -2.80 4.67 -25.66
N TYR A 48 -2.90 5.43 -24.57
CA TYR A 48 -3.27 6.84 -24.57
C TYR A 48 -2.17 7.67 -23.93
N SER A 49 -1.98 8.92 -24.33
CA SER A 49 -1.00 9.85 -23.76
C SER A 49 -1.69 10.99 -23.03
N MET A 50 -1.12 11.41 -21.92
CA MET A 50 -1.53 12.62 -21.19
C MET A 50 -0.34 13.27 -20.49
N SER A 51 -0.52 14.51 -20.04
CA SER A 51 0.40 15.24 -19.17
C SER A 51 -0.29 15.61 -17.86
N ILE A 52 0.48 15.94 -16.82
CA ILE A 52 -0.03 16.51 -15.57
C ILE A 52 -0.38 17.99 -15.81
N GLU A 53 -1.65 18.37 -15.63
CA GLU A 53 -2.14 19.76 -15.71
C GLU A 53 -1.71 20.56 -14.48
N SER A 54 -1.81 19.95 -13.31
CA SER A 54 -1.41 20.55 -12.03
C SER A 54 -1.10 19.48 -11.01
N ILE A 55 -0.14 19.74 -10.13
CA ILE A 55 0.14 18.92 -8.95
C ILE A 55 0.42 19.84 -7.77
N LYS A 56 -0.07 19.45 -6.60
CA LYS A 56 0.09 20.18 -5.35
C LYS A 56 0.49 19.20 -4.27
N LEU A 57 1.62 19.49 -3.63
CA LEU A 57 2.13 18.72 -2.52
C LEU A 57 1.56 19.25 -1.20
N LYS A 58 1.30 18.35 -0.26
CA LYS A 58 0.90 18.71 1.10
C LYS A 58 2.06 19.38 1.86
N GLN A 59 3.29 18.98 1.56
CA GLN A 59 4.52 19.45 2.19
C GLN A 59 5.50 19.94 1.13
N GLU A 60 6.38 20.87 1.51
CA GLU A 60 7.43 21.39 0.62
C GLU A 60 8.54 20.37 0.42
N VAL A 61 9.03 20.21 -0.81
CA VAL A 61 10.14 19.30 -1.14
C VAL A 61 11.40 19.72 -0.38
N GLY A 62 12.09 18.74 0.20
CA GLY A 62 13.28 18.94 1.01
C GLY A 62 13.01 19.46 2.42
N ARG A 63 11.74 19.73 2.79
CA ARG A 63 11.39 19.96 4.20
C ARG A 63 11.68 18.68 4.98
N GLU A 64 12.21 18.86 6.17
CA GLU A 64 12.45 17.77 7.10
C GLU A 64 11.79 18.03 8.44
N GLU A 65 11.34 16.98 9.10
CA GLU A 65 10.91 17.04 10.50
C GLU A 65 11.11 15.69 11.20
N ILE A 66 11.26 15.74 12.52
CA ILE A 66 11.37 14.53 13.34
C ILE A 66 10.04 14.35 14.06
N ILE A 67 9.42 13.18 13.88
CA ILE A 67 8.15 12.81 14.52
C ILE A 67 8.37 11.43 15.14
N ASP A 68 8.13 11.32 16.45
CA ASP A 68 8.20 10.05 17.20
C ASP A 68 9.52 9.26 16.95
N GLY A 69 10.64 9.97 16.82
CA GLY A 69 11.96 9.37 16.62
C GLY A 69 12.25 8.90 15.19
N ILE A 70 11.43 9.29 14.21
CA ILE A 70 11.66 9.07 12.78
C ILE A 70 11.92 10.42 12.11
N ARG A 71 12.94 10.50 11.25
CA ARG A 71 13.18 11.68 10.42
C ARG A 71 12.38 11.56 9.12
N TYR A 72 11.42 12.45 8.92
CA TYR A 72 10.69 12.58 7.68
C TYR A 72 11.43 13.53 6.73
N ILE A 73 11.65 13.10 5.49
CA ILE A 73 12.18 13.90 4.40
C ILE A 73 11.13 13.97 3.31
N TYR A 74 10.57 15.15 3.05
CA TYR A 74 9.51 15.31 2.06
C TYR A 74 10.07 15.39 0.65
N SER A 75 9.60 14.52 -0.25
CA SER A 75 10.12 14.38 -1.62
C SER A 75 9.11 14.80 -2.67
N GLU A 76 9.57 14.86 -3.92
CA GLU A 76 8.65 14.88 -5.06
C GLU A 76 7.86 13.55 -5.14
N PRO A 77 6.71 13.54 -5.83
CA PRO A 77 5.88 12.34 -6.05
C PRO A 77 6.61 11.30 -6.87
N TYR A 78 7.22 10.31 -6.21
CA TYR A 78 7.98 9.25 -6.86
C TYR A 78 7.15 8.55 -7.96
N GLY A 79 7.71 8.38 -9.15
CA GLY A 79 7.01 7.84 -10.32
C GLY A 79 6.29 8.88 -11.18
N LEU A 80 6.01 10.07 -10.63
CA LEU A 80 5.36 11.19 -11.33
C LEU A 80 6.22 12.46 -11.36
N ASP A 81 7.36 12.47 -10.66
CA ASP A 81 8.33 13.54 -10.73
C ASP A 81 8.93 13.63 -12.13
N GLY A 82 9.24 14.87 -12.55
CA GLY A 82 9.74 15.13 -13.90
C GLY A 82 8.79 14.79 -15.07
N ALA A 83 7.57 14.30 -14.81
CA ALA A 83 6.68 13.78 -15.84
C ALA A 83 6.25 14.87 -16.84
N LYS A 84 6.62 14.69 -18.10
CA LYS A 84 6.11 15.51 -19.23
C LYS A 84 5.01 14.78 -19.99
N GLU A 85 5.19 13.49 -20.20
CA GLU A 85 4.27 12.62 -20.91
C GLU A 85 4.11 11.32 -20.13
N ILE A 86 2.85 10.96 -19.92
CA ILE A 86 2.43 9.75 -19.23
C ILE A 86 1.61 8.93 -20.21
N TYR A 87 2.00 7.68 -20.41
CA TYR A 87 1.22 6.71 -21.16
C TYR A 87 0.28 5.94 -20.25
N ILE A 88 -0.97 5.81 -20.69
CA ILE A 88 -1.96 4.91 -20.16
C ILE A 88 -1.97 3.67 -21.05
N TYR A 89 -1.60 2.52 -20.50
CA TYR A 89 -1.78 1.24 -21.17
C TYR A 89 -3.13 0.64 -20.77
N THR A 90 -3.87 0.09 -21.72
CA THR A 90 -5.14 -0.59 -21.43
C THR A 90 -4.89 -2.07 -21.07
N PRO A 91 -5.86 -2.75 -20.44
CA PRO A 91 -5.83 -4.21 -20.23
C PRO A 91 -5.81 -5.07 -21.51
N GLN A 92 -5.56 -4.49 -22.68
CA GLN A 92 -5.39 -5.20 -23.94
C GLN A 92 -4.04 -4.87 -24.58
N ALA A 93 -3.14 -4.20 -23.85
CA ALA A 93 -1.80 -3.94 -24.32
C ALA A 93 -1.01 -5.26 -24.35
N PRO A 94 -0.43 -5.66 -25.50
CA PRO A 94 0.39 -6.85 -25.58
C PRO A 94 1.64 -6.66 -24.70
N ILE A 95 1.86 -7.52 -23.72
CA ILE A 95 2.94 -7.34 -22.73
C ILE A 95 4.29 -7.21 -23.43
N LYS A 96 4.52 -8.02 -24.47
CA LYS A 96 5.78 -8.05 -25.23
C LYS A 96 6.09 -6.76 -26.01
N GLU A 97 5.09 -5.90 -26.24
CA GLU A 97 5.25 -4.62 -26.95
C GLU A 97 5.55 -3.46 -25.98
N LEU A 98 5.43 -3.68 -24.67
CA LEU A 98 5.63 -2.64 -23.66
C LEU A 98 7.12 -2.41 -23.35
N PRO A 99 7.51 -1.16 -22.99
CA PRO A 99 8.88 -0.85 -22.60
C PRO A 99 9.38 -1.77 -21.48
N GLU A 100 10.64 -2.19 -21.57
CA GLU A 100 11.25 -3.07 -20.55
C GLU A 100 11.24 -2.44 -19.16
N SER A 101 11.52 -1.14 -19.06
CA SER A 101 11.44 -0.41 -17.79
C SER A 101 10.03 -0.44 -17.20
N TYR A 102 8.99 -0.18 -18.01
CA TYR A 102 7.61 -0.35 -17.54
C TYR A 102 7.34 -1.78 -17.04
N ARG A 103 7.72 -2.80 -17.82
CA ARG A 103 7.52 -4.21 -17.45
C ARG A 103 8.24 -4.58 -16.16
N SER A 104 9.42 -4.02 -15.90
CA SER A 104 10.16 -4.19 -14.64
C SER A 104 9.36 -3.69 -13.44
N TRP A 105 8.66 -2.57 -13.58
CA TRP A 105 7.84 -1.99 -12.52
C TRP A 105 6.59 -2.81 -12.19
N VAL A 106 6.05 -3.54 -13.17
CA VAL A 106 4.79 -4.28 -13.02
C VAL A 106 4.96 -5.79 -13.08
N SER A 107 6.13 -6.29 -12.66
CA SER A 107 6.42 -7.72 -12.49
C SER A 107 6.37 -8.57 -13.77
N TYR A 108 6.61 -7.96 -14.94
CA TYR A 108 6.68 -8.64 -16.25
C TYR A 108 8.07 -8.56 -16.89
N MET A 109 9.13 -8.50 -16.07
CA MET A 109 10.52 -8.33 -16.53
C MET A 109 10.99 -9.52 -17.40
N ASP A 110 10.86 -10.76 -16.91
CA ASP A 110 11.28 -11.96 -17.65
C ASP A 110 10.16 -12.49 -18.54
N LEU A 111 10.23 -12.16 -19.83
CA LEU A 111 9.27 -12.62 -20.84
C LEU A 111 9.22 -14.13 -21.03
N ASN A 112 10.20 -14.90 -20.52
CA ASN A 112 10.15 -16.36 -20.57
C ASN A 112 9.23 -16.95 -19.49
N GLU A 113 9.00 -16.21 -18.40
CA GLU A 113 8.13 -16.61 -17.30
C GLU A 113 6.70 -16.05 -17.45
N VAL A 114 6.50 -15.07 -18.35
CA VAL A 114 5.18 -14.50 -18.63
C VAL A 114 4.31 -15.49 -19.42
N THR A 115 3.24 -15.96 -18.80
CA THR A 115 2.19 -16.76 -19.44
C THR A 115 1.09 -15.92 -20.08
N ASP A 116 0.94 -14.67 -19.63
CA ASP A 116 -0.09 -13.75 -20.11
C ASP A 116 0.29 -13.13 -21.47
N GLU A 117 -0.68 -12.98 -22.38
CA GLU A 117 -0.45 -12.31 -23.66
C GLU A 117 -0.61 -10.78 -23.54
N HIS A 118 -1.50 -10.32 -22.67
CA HIS A 118 -1.92 -8.93 -22.52
C HIS A 118 -1.94 -8.53 -21.04
N LEU A 119 -1.76 -7.24 -20.75
CA LEU A 119 -1.94 -6.71 -19.39
C LEU A 119 -3.35 -7.03 -18.87
N SER A 120 -3.48 -7.40 -17.60
CA SER A 120 -4.78 -7.59 -16.94
C SER A 120 -5.34 -6.31 -16.29
N PHE A 121 -4.58 -5.21 -16.36
CA PHE A 121 -4.89 -3.94 -15.69
C PHE A 121 -4.58 -2.72 -16.57
N TYR A 122 -5.09 -1.55 -16.16
CA TYR A 122 -4.63 -0.28 -16.71
C TYR A 122 -3.24 0.04 -16.17
N GLY A 123 -2.32 0.43 -17.03
CA GLY A 123 -0.97 0.84 -16.65
C GLY A 123 -0.78 2.34 -16.75
N LEU A 124 0.02 2.94 -15.86
CA LEU A 124 0.58 4.27 -16.09
C LEU A 124 2.09 4.18 -16.24
N TYR A 125 2.65 4.91 -17.21
CA TYR A 125 4.08 4.94 -17.45
C TYR A 125 4.55 6.37 -17.66
N ASN A 126 5.44 6.83 -16.78
CA ASN A 126 6.13 8.10 -16.95
C ASN A 126 7.26 7.91 -17.96
N VAL A 127 7.11 8.51 -19.14
CA VAL A 127 8.05 8.33 -20.25
C VAL A 127 9.42 8.94 -19.96
N GLU A 128 9.48 9.97 -19.11
CA GLU A 128 10.71 10.72 -18.85
C GLU A 128 11.61 10.05 -17.80
N THR A 129 11.01 9.46 -16.76
CA THR A 129 11.73 8.78 -15.68
C THR A 129 11.71 7.26 -15.81
N GLU A 130 10.94 6.75 -16.79
CA GLU A 130 10.75 5.33 -17.06
C GLU A 130 10.11 4.53 -15.90
N GLU A 131 9.28 5.20 -15.11
CA GLU A 131 8.61 4.63 -13.94
C GLU A 131 7.18 4.20 -14.24
N GLY A 132 6.76 3.09 -13.66
CA GLY A 132 5.50 2.41 -13.98
C GLY A 132 4.59 2.19 -12.78
N PHE A 133 3.29 2.19 -13.04
CA PHE A 133 2.25 1.82 -12.08
C PHE A 133 1.34 0.75 -12.70
N SER A 134 0.93 -0.21 -11.88
CA SER A 134 -0.19 -1.11 -12.17
C SER A 134 -1.46 -0.57 -11.53
N GLY A 135 -2.53 -0.50 -12.30
CA GLY A 135 -3.84 -0.11 -11.83
C GLY A 135 -4.57 -1.30 -11.22
N HIS A 136 -5.36 -1.02 -10.19
CA HIS A 136 -6.40 -1.92 -9.70
C HIS A 136 -7.71 -1.16 -9.78
N VAL A 137 -8.79 -1.84 -10.13
CA VAL A 137 -10.13 -1.24 -10.04
C VAL A 137 -10.42 -1.16 -8.55
N ILE A 138 -10.46 0.06 -8.03
CA ILE A 138 -11.16 0.34 -6.78
C ILE A 138 -12.62 0.27 -7.18
N ASP A 139 -13.31 -0.83 -6.85
CA ASP A 139 -14.74 -0.89 -7.07
C ASP A 139 -15.36 0.35 -6.42
N GLU A 140 -16.16 1.10 -7.19
CA GLU A 140 -16.86 2.30 -6.74
C GLU A 140 -17.87 1.90 -5.64
N ILE A 141 -17.40 1.59 -4.43
CA ILE A 141 -18.17 1.78 -3.20
C ILE A 141 -18.08 3.28 -2.90
N GLY A 142 -18.97 4.02 -3.58
CA GLY A 142 -19.64 5.23 -3.11
C GLY A 142 -18.80 6.39 -2.58
N SER A 143 -18.37 7.31 -3.45
CA SER A 143 -18.17 8.72 -3.08
C SER A 143 -19.51 9.49 -3.03
N ASP A 144 -20.53 8.92 -2.39
CA ASP A 144 -21.75 9.61 -2.00
C ASP A 144 -22.15 9.04 -0.65
N ASN A 145 -22.27 9.91 0.33
CA ASN A 145 -22.41 9.61 1.75
C ASN A 145 -23.63 8.68 2.03
N SER A 146 -23.40 7.37 2.15
CA SER A 146 -24.34 6.38 2.71
C SER A 146 -23.54 5.18 3.21
N ASP A 147 -23.44 5.03 4.53
CA ASP A 147 -23.01 3.84 5.27
C ASP A 147 -22.01 2.92 4.53
N VAL A 148 -20.70 3.21 4.67
CA VAL A 148 -19.67 2.18 4.44
C VAL A 148 -20.05 1.03 5.34
N ASP A 149 -20.49 -0.10 4.78
CA ASP A 149 -20.70 -1.31 5.57
C ASP A 149 -19.31 -1.88 5.86
N ILE A 150 -18.65 -1.32 6.87
CA ILE A 150 -17.33 -1.75 7.35
C ILE A 150 -17.37 -3.25 7.69
N THR A 151 -18.55 -3.78 8.02
CA THR A 151 -18.79 -5.21 8.21
C THR A 151 -18.60 -6.02 6.92
N ALA A 152 -19.07 -5.49 5.78
CA ALA A 152 -18.91 -6.13 4.47
C ALA A 152 -17.45 -6.09 4.01
N GLU A 153 -16.75 -4.96 4.18
CA GLU A 153 -15.32 -4.85 3.88
C GLU A 153 -14.50 -5.87 4.69
N LEU A 154 -14.73 -5.95 6.01
CA LEU A 154 -14.04 -6.93 6.85
C LEU A 154 -14.36 -8.37 6.45
N ALA A 155 -15.59 -8.67 6.03
CA ALA A 155 -15.96 -10.00 5.56
C ALA A 155 -15.17 -10.40 4.28
N GLU A 156 -14.89 -9.46 3.39
CA GLU A 156 -14.06 -9.70 2.19
C GLU A 156 -12.58 -9.92 2.57
N ILE A 157 -12.06 -9.15 3.52
CA ILE A 157 -10.70 -9.34 4.06
C ILE A 157 -10.58 -10.72 4.72
N GLU A 158 -11.59 -11.16 5.46
CA GLU A 158 -11.63 -12.51 6.05
C GLU A 158 -11.62 -13.62 4.99
N ILE A 159 -12.33 -13.44 3.87
CA ILE A 159 -12.30 -14.41 2.76
C ILE A 159 -10.88 -14.51 2.18
N GLN A 160 -10.23 -13.37 1.91
CA GLN A 160 -8.85 -13.35 1.40
C GLN A 160 -7.87 -13.99 2.40
N TYR A 161 -8.01 -13.65 3.68
CA TYR A 161 -7.22 -14.24 4.76
C TYR A 161 -7.42 -15.77 4.82
N ASP A 162 -8.65 -16.25 4.78
CA ASP A 162 -8.97 -17.68 4.80
C ASP A 162 -8.41 -18.41 3.58
N GLU A 163 -8.48 -17.82 2.38
CA GLU A 163 -7.87 -18.36 1.17
C GLU A 163 -6.35 -18.47 1.30
N MET A 164 -5.68 -17.39 1.73
CA MET A 164 -4.22 -17.38 1.93
C MET A 164 -3.79 -18.35 3.03
N ASN A 165 -4.52 -18.42 4.13
CA ASN A 165 -4.24 -19.33 5.23
C ASN A 165 -4.48 -20.80 4.83
N ASN A 166 -5.53 -21.07 4.05
CA ASN A 166 -5.79 -22.40 3.46
C ASN A 166 -4.63 -22.84 2.57
N ARG A 167 -4.12 -21.95 1.71
CA ARG A 167 -2.93 -22.21 0.88
C ARG A 167 -1.70 -22.52 1.75
N LEU A 168 -1.46 -21.72 2.78
CA LEU A 168 -0.34 -21.91 3.70
C LEU A 168 -0.37 -23.27 4.42
N ILE A 169 -1.57 -23.80 4.70
CA ILE A 169 -1.76 -25.07 5.43
C ILE A 169 -1.78 -26.29 4.49
N ASN A 170 -2.40 -26.16 3.32
CA ASN A 170 -2.77 -27.32 2.49
C ASN A 170 -1.99 -27.44 1.17
N GLU A 171 -1.30 -26.39 0.71
CA GLU A 171 -0.47 -26.45 -0.49
C GLU A 171 0.97 -26.89 -0.16
N GLU A 172 1.62 -27.60 -1.10
CA GLU A 172 3.03 -27.94 -0.99
C GLU A 172 3.90 -26.71 -1.34
N LEU A 173 4.15 -25.88 -0.34
CA LEU A 173 4.99 -24.68 -0.46
C LEU A 173 6.40 -24.94 0.08
N ASN A 174 7.40 -24.36 -0.57
CA ASN A 174 8.74 -24.30 0.00
C ASN A 174 8.84 -23.17 1.05
N GLN A 175 9.89 -23.18 1.87
CA GLN A 175 10.02 -22.22 2.99
C GLN A 175 10.01 -20.75 2.54
N SER A 176 10.55 -20.43 1.35
CA SER A 176 10.53 -19.06 0.82
C SER A 176 9.13 -18.62 0.41
N GLU A 177 8.36 -19.53 -0.20
CA GLU A 177 6.96 -19.30 -0.55
C GLU A 177 6.10 -19.14 0.71
N MET A 178 6.32 -19.99 1.73
CA MET A 178 5.63 -19.88 3.02
C MET A 178 5.94 -18.53 3.71
N ASN A 179 7.20 -18.10 3.71
CA ASN A 179 7.58 -16.80 4.27
C ASN A 179 6.95 -15.63 3.51
N SER A 180 6.88 -15.72 2.18
CA SER A 180 6.27 -14.68 1.34
C SER A 180 4.76 -14.61 1.57
N LEU A 181 4.07 -15.75 1.58
CA LEU A 181 2.63 -15.81 1.84
C LEU A 181 2.27 -15.33 3.25
N ALA A 182 3.09 -15.67 4.26
CA ALA A 182 2.92 -15.15 5.62
C ALA A 182 3.10 -13.62 5.69
N LYS A 183 4.03 -13.06 4.92
CA LYS A 183 4.20 -11.61 4.80
C LYS A 183 2.99 -10.97 4.12
N ASP A 184 2.48 -11.57 3.05
CA ASP A 184 1.29 -11.06 2.36
C ASP A 184 0.05 -11.09 3.28
N ILE A 185 -0.10 -12.14 4.09
CA ILE A 185 -1.15 -12.22 5.13
C ILE A 185 -1.02 -11.06 6.14
N PHE A 186 0.21 -10.74 6.56
CA PHE A 186 0.44 -9.60 7.45
C PHE A 186 0.10 -8.26 6.79
N ILE A 187 0.51 -8.06 5.54
CA ILE A 187 0.21 -6.84 4.76
C ILE A 187 -1.30 -6.66 4.61
N LEU A 188 -2.05 -7.73 4.31
CA LEU A 188 -3.52 -7.68 4.19
C LEU A 188 -4.17 -7.06 5.44
N TRP A 189 -3.74 -7.51 6.63
CA TRP A 189 -4.26 -7.00 7.89
C TRP A 189 -3.72 -5.62 8.27
N ASP A 190 -2.48 -5.30 7.90
CA ASP A 190 -1.88 -3.97 8.12
C ASP A 190 -2.55 -2.89 7.24
N ASP A 191 -2.86 -3.22 5.99
CA ASP A 191 -3.64 -2.35 5.12
C ASP A 191 -5.05 -2.11 5.70
N GLU A 192 -5.70 -3.16 6.17
CA GLU A 192 -7.05 -3.05 6.74
C GLU A 192 -7.09 -2.21 8.03
N ILE A 193 -6.14 -2.40 8.96
CA ILE A 193 -6.10 -1.58 10.18
C ILE A 193 -5.87 -0.10 9.86
N ASN A 194 -5.10 0.21 8.82
CA ASN A 194 -4.86 1.57 8.36
C ASN A 194 -6.12 2.20 7.74
N LYS A 195 -6.92 1.43 7.01
CA LYS A 195 -8.22 1.89 6.51
C LYS A 195 -9.23 2.14 7.64
N VAL A 196 -9.38 1.20 8.57
CA VAL A 196 -10.27 1.37 9.74
C VAL A 196 -9.85 2.59 10.56
N TRP A 197 -8.55 2.83 10.69
CA TRP A 197 -8.03 4.06 11.31
C TRP A 197 -8.44 5.34 10.57
N GLY A 198 -8.50 5.29 9.23
CA GLY A 198 -9.04 6.35 8.39
C GLY A 198 -10.51 6.64 8.72
N TYR A 199 -11.36 5.61 8.76
CA TYR A 199 -12.77 5.75 9.12
C TYR A 199 -12.97 6.31 10.54
N LEU A 200 -12.16 5.85 11.50
CA LEU A 200 -12.17 6.38 12.88
C LEU A 200 -11.84 7.87 12.93
N LYS A 201 -10.87 8.35 12.16
CA LYS A 201 -10.54 9.79 12.11
C LYS A 201 -11.68 10.64 11.57
N GLU A 202 -12.52 10.10 10.70
CA GLU A 202 -13.67 10.80 10.14
C GLU A 202 -14.88 10.76 11.09
N SER A 203 -14.95 9.74 11.95
CA SER A 203 -16.13 9.43 12.78
C SER A 203 -16.00 9.86 14.24
N LEU A 204 -14.78 9.88 14.79
CA LEU A 204 -14.50 10.25 16.17
C LEU A 204 -14.26 11.75 16.32
N ASP A 205 -14.66 12.31 17.46
CA ASP A 205 -14.21 13.66 17.81
C ASP A 205 -12.73 13.68 18.20
N LYS A 206 -12.17 14.88 18.32
CA LYS A 206 -10.75 15.06 18.59
C LYS A 206 -10.29 14.42 19.90
N ASP A 207 -11.07 14.57 20.98
CA ASP A 207 -10.66 14.08 22.30
C ASP A 207 -10.72 12.53 22.33
N GLU A 208 -11.72 11.95 21.68
CA GLU A 208 -11.84 10.50 21.48
C GLU A 208 -10.69 9.95 20.63
N MET A 209 -10.37 10.62 19.52
CA MET A 209 -9.30 10.24 18.61
C MET A 209 -7.91 10.36 19.26
N ASP A 210 -7.68 11.41 20.06
CA ASP A 210 -6.42 11.62 20.80
C ASP A 210 -6.22 10.51 21.84
N ARG A 211 -7.27 10.11 22.57
CA ARG A 211 -7.23 8.96 23.50
C ARG A 211 -6.94 7.67 22.75
N LEU A 212 -7.68 7.39 21.68
CA LEU A 212 -7.52 6.17 20.90
C LEU A 212 -6.13 6.07 20.27
N THR A 213 -5.52 7.20 19.88
CA THR A 213 -4.13 7.26 19.39
C THR A 213 -3.14 6.83 20.46
N GLY A 214 -3.35 7.21 21.73
CA GLY A 214 -2.54 6.72 22.85
C GLY A 214 -2.63 5.20 23.00
N GLU A 215 -3.85 4.66 23.01
CA GLU A 215 -4.10 3.21 23.11
C GLU A 215 -3.51 2.45 21.92
N GLN A 216 -3.57 3.02 20.71
CA GLN A 216 -3.00 2.41 19.51
C GLN A 216 -1.48 2.35 19.58
N LYS A 217 -0.80 3.38 20.11
CA LYS A 217 0.66 3.38 20.31
C LYS A 217 1.10 2.31 21.32
N GLU A 218 0.36 2.18 22.43
CA GLU A 218 0.62 1.13 23.42
C GLU A 218 0.41 -0.26 22.82
N TRP A 219 -0.66 -0.44 22.04
CA TRP A 219 -0.93 -1.68 21.34
C TRP A 219 0.14 -2.03 20.30
N ILE A 220 0.66 -1.05 19.53
CA ILE A 220 1.77 -1.28 18.58
C ILE A 220 3.01 -1.79 19.33
N THR A 221 3.36 -1.16 20.45
CA THR A 221 4.50 -1.59 21.28
C THR A 221 4.29 -3.02 21.78
N MET A 222 3.08 -3.37 22.20
CA MET A 222 2.75 -4.75 22.60
C MET A 222 2.86 -5.71 21.42
N LYS A 223 2.30 -5.37 20.25
CA LYS A 223 2.37 -6.19 19.02
C LYS A 223 3.82 -6.50 18.66
N GLU A 224 4.69 -5.49 18.59
CA GLU A 224 6.10 -5.65 18.24
C GLU A 224 6.81 -6.61 19.20
N ASN A 225 6.60 -6.44 20.51
CA ASN A 225 7.18 -7.33 21.53
C ASN A 225 6.67 -8.77 21.39
N GLU A 226 5.38 -8.98 21.15
CA GLU A 226 4.81 -10.34 21.00
C GLU A 226 5.23 -11.01 19.69
N THR A 227 5.33 -10.25 18.61
CA THR A 227 5.89 -10.71 17.33
C THR A 227 7.35 -11.13 17.50
N GLU A 228 8.19 -10.30 18.13
CA GLU A 228 9.60 -10.63 18.39
C GLU A 228 9.73 -11.89 19.26
N LYS A 229 8.93 -12.00 20.33
CA LYS A 229 8.91 -13.20 21.20
C LYS A 229 8.53 -14.46 20.43
N ALA A 230 7.55 -14.37 19.52
CA ALA A 230 7.16 -15.51 18.69
C ALA A 230 8.30 -15.96 17.77
N GLY A 231 9.05 -15.02 17.20
CA GLY A 231 10.22 -15.30 16.38
C GLY A 231 11.42 -15.86 17.15
N PHE A 232 11.55 -15.54 18.45
CA PHE A 232 12.70 -15.87 19.28
C PHE A 232 12.97 -17.38 19.38
N GLU A 233 11.93 -18.21 19.44
CA GLU A 233 12.07 -19.68 19.48
C GLU A 233 12.72 -20.26 18.21
N TYR A 234 12.73 -19.49 17.13
CA TYR A 234 13.22 -19.86 15.80
C TYR A 234 14.47 -19.04 15.41
N GLU A 235 15.16 -18.43 16.37
CA GLU A 235 16.31 -17.56 16.13
C GLU A 235 17.38 -18.25 15.24
N GLY A 236 17.77 -17.58 14.15
CA GLY A 236 18.70 -18.10 13.16
C GLY A 236 18.12 -19.13 12.18
N GLY A 237 16.84 -19.50 12.32
CA GLY A 237 16.13 -20.41 11.44
C GLY A 237 15.35 -19.69 10.33
N SER A 238 15.18 -20.37 9.19
CA SER A 238 14.43 -19.85 8.04
C SER A 238 12.91 -19.71 8.27
N MET A 239 12.40 -20.27 9.36
CA MET A 239 10.99 -20.17 9.77
C MET A 239 10.68 -18.90 10.55
N ARG A 240 11.68 -18.25 11.17
CA ARG A 240 11.46 -17.09 12.03
C ARG A 240 10.65 -15.96 11.35
N PRO A 241 10.96 -15.53 10.12
CA PRO A 241 10.21 -14.45 9.46
C PRO A 241 8.73 -14.81 9.26
N MET A 242 8.42 -16.07 8.92
CA MET A 242 7.05 -16.54 8.79
C MET A 242 6.32 -16.46 10.13
N ILE A 243 6.92 -16.97 11.21
CA ILE A 243 6.29 -16.97 12.54
C ILE A 243 6.02 -15.55 13.03
N GLU A 244 6.98 -14.63 12.83
CA GLU A 244 6.82 -13.22 13.16
C GLU A 244 5.67 -12.57 12.37
N CYS A 245 5.61 -12.79 11.05
CA CYS A 245 4.54 -12.25 10.21
C CYS A 245 3.16 -12.80 10.60
N LEU A 246 3.03 -14.11 10.83
CA LEU A 246 1.76 -14.72 11.22
C LEU A 246 1.29 -14.23 12.60
N LYS A 247 2.20 -14.09 13.57
CA LYS A 247 1.85 -13.50 14.87
C LYS A 247 1.44 -12.03 14.72
N GLY A 248 2.14 -11.27 13.90
CA GLY A 248 1.78 -9.88 13.59
C GLY A 248 0.40 -9.78 12.96
N ALA A 249 0.08 -10.67 12.03
CA ALA A 249 -1.21 -10.73 11.34
C ALA A 249 -2.35 -11.07 12.30
N GLU A 250 -2.19 -12.11 13.13
CA GLU A 250 -3.14 -12.50 14.18
C GLU A 250 -3.49 -11.33 15.09
N LEU A 251 -2.48 -10.66 15.65
CA LEU A 251 -2.69 -9.53 16.56
C LEU A 251 -3.33 -8.34 15.86
N THR A 252 -2.94 -8.06 14.61
CA THR A 252 -3.48 -6.95 13.83
C THR A 252 -4.93 -7.19 13.47
N ARG A 253 -5.28 -8.42 13.06
CA ARG A 253 -6.66 -8.87 12.86
C ARG A 253 -7.53 -8.65 14.09
N ASP A 254 -7.08 -9.14 15.26
CA ASP A 254 -7.83 -8.95 16.51
C ASP A 254 -8.06 -7.46 16.82
N ARG A 255 -7.07 -6.61 16.53
CA ARG A 255 -7.18 -5.18 16.72
C ARG A 255 -8.15 -4.52 15.73
N VAL A 256 -8.18 -4.96 14.47
CA VAL A 256 -9.14 -4.48 13.46
C VAL A 256 -10.57 -4.68 13.95
N TYR A 257 -10.90 -5.86 14.48
CA TYR A 257 -12.23 -6.11 15.06
C TYR A 257 -12.56 -5.16 16.21
N ILE A 258 -11.63 -4.96 17.15
CA ILE A 258 -11.82 -4.02 18.27
C ILE A 258 -12.07 -2.60 17.77
N LEU A 259 -11.31 -2.16 16.77
CA LEU A 259 -11.44 -0.81 16.20
C LEU A 259 -12.74 -0.64 15.41
N GLN A 260 -13.19 -1.70 14.73
CA GLN A 260 -14.46 -1.72 14.01
C GLN A 260 -15.66 -1.60 14.96
N GLU A 261 -15.63 -2.24 16.13
CA GLU A 261 -16.70 -2.11 17.14
C GLU A 261 -16.94 -0.64 17.53
N LEU A 262 -15.89 0.19 17.59
CA LEU A 262 -15.99 1.62 17.89
C LEU A 262 -16.73 2.43 16.81
N LEU A 263 -16.83 1.88 15.59
CA LEU A 263 -17.55 2.48 14.46
C LEU A 263 -19.00 1.99 14.40
N ILE A 264 -19.27 0.74 14.79
CA ILE A 264 -20.62 0.14 14.78
C ILE A 264 -21.49 0.68 15.93
N ASP A 265 -20.89 1.05 17.06
CA ASP A 265 -21.59 1.60 18.24
C ASP A 265 -22.00 3.09 18.07
N ARG A 266 -21.94 3.66 16.87
CA ARG A 266 -22.23 5.07 16.56
C ARG A 266 -23.37 5.25 15.57
#